data_AF-A0A661M7X2-F1
#
_entry.id   AF-A0A661M7X2-F1
#
_cell.length_a   1.000
_cell.length_b   1.000
_cell.length_c   1.000
_cell.angle_alpha   90.00
_cell.angle_beta   90.00
_cell.angle_gamma   90.00
#
_symmetry.space_group_name_H-M   'P 1'
#
loop_
_entity.id
_entity.type
_entity.pdbx_description
1 polymer ?
#
loop_
_entity_poly.entity_id
_entity_poly.type
_entity_poly.pdbx_seq_one_letter_code
_entity_poly.pdbx_strand_id
1 'polypeptide(L)'
;MMRSRLAIILLATACLFLGIASPCPAVTLSVGSAVGAPGATVEITVVVDDPGAVAGVAFTVTYDTDALELVSVVDAPLLDRWVLGQERAGTGTPFCGSRSAGVQNASTLAVFRFRIKTDAESSGQITGDYPVGLDASWIDNSAAGYLSPTVLPMLYGVNPGADPLADPVAAFPVLATVVNSGVVSVDRDGDGLPDTLEAALDLDPNDTDTDGDGMPDGWEHDRGLDPASPGDAFLDSDGDGASNLREYLGGTDPADQDEKPLGRLADGDGDGDTDGEDLAWVSEEFGTTGCGGSPPCRFDLDGDGDVDRTDLLLVLEEYGVP
;
A
#
# COMPACT_ATOMS: atom_id res chain seq x y z
N MET A 1 -8.82 20.85 -0.35
CA MET A 1 -8.08 22.11 -0.02
C MET A 1 -7.17 21.75 1.14
N MET A 2 -5.88 21.48 0.93
CA MET A 2 -4.97 20.92 1.96
C MET A 2 -5.09 21.70 3.28
N ARG A 3 -5.52 21.02 4.36
CA ARG A 3 -5.65 21.62 5.69
C ARG A 3 -4.57 21.05 6.61
N SER A 4 -3.53 21.85 6.88
CA SER A 4 -2.51 21.52 7.88
C SER A 4 -3.06 21.68 9.31
N ARG A 5 -2.69 20.80 10.24
CA ARG A 5 -2.97 20.93 11.68
C ARG A 5 -1.69 20.66 12.50
N LEU A 6 -1.50 21.44 13.57
CA LEU A 6 -0.25 21.65 14.31
C LEU A 6 -0.35 21.08 15.74
N ALA A 7 0.64 20.29 16.20
CA ALA A 7 0.90 20.05 17.65
C ALA A 7 2.36 19.62 17.94
N ILE A 8 2.80 19.75 19.20
CA ILE A 8 4.19 19.97 19.69
C ILE A 8 4.48 19.13 20.96
N ILE A 9 5.72 18.64 21.22
CA ILE A 9 6.50 18.67 22.51
C ILE A 9 7.92 18.00 22.43
N LEU A 10 8.94 18.87 22.58
CA LEU A 10 10.31 18.91 23.16
C LEU A 10 11.08 17.79 23.95
N LEU A 11 12.39 17.64 23.65
CA LEU A 11 13.54 17.49 24.61
C LEU A 11 14.94 17.86 24.02
N ALA A 12 15.87 18.34 24.89
CA ALA A 12 17.11 19.17 24.77
C ALA A 12 18.38 18.62 24.01
N THR A 13 19.14 19.35 23.15
CA THR A 13 20.38 20.23 23.25
C THR A 13 21.72 19.45 23.42
N ALA A 14 22.89 19.72 22.80
CA ALA A 14 23.44 20.79 21.93
C ALA A 14 24.56 20.27 21.00
N CYS A 15 24.76 20.76 19.76
CA CYS A 15 26.08 20.72 19.06
C CYS A 15 26.64 22.13 18.95
N LEU A 16 27.61 22.45 19.79
CA LEU A 16 28.71 23.32 19.42
C LEU A 16 29.91 22.91 20.27
N PHE A 17 31.08 22.88 19.65
CA PHE A 17 32.40 22.49 20.18
C PHE A 17 32.69 20.99 20.16
N LEU A 18 33.25 20.52 19.04
CA LEU A 18 34.47 19.69 19.00
C LEU A 18 34.96 19.74 17.55
N GLY A 19 36.17 20.26 17.30
CA GLY A 19 36.72 20.53 15.96
C GLY A 19 37.01 19.28 15.12
N ILE A 20 35.98 18.53 14.73
CA ILE A 20 36.04 17.44 13.75
C ILE A 20 35.51 17.94 12.39
N ALA A 21 36.35 17.79 11.37
CA ALA A 21 36.22 18.39 10.05
C ALA A 21 35.45 17.50 9.06
N SER A 22 34.24 17.04 9.40
CA SER A 22 33.41 16.28 8.45
C SER A 22 31.93 16.60 8.64
N PRO A 23 31.17 16.95 7.58
CA PRO A 23 29.73 17.16 7.69
C PRO A 23 29.05 15.84 8.05
N CYS A 24 28.05 15.88 8.94
CA CYS A 24 27.17 14.74 9.16
C CYS A 24 26.47 14.37 7.83
N PRO A 25 26.30 13.07 7.51
CA PRO A 25 25.53 12.67 6.34
C PRO A 25 24.10 13.19 6.46
N ALA A 26 23.51 13.58 5.33
CA ALA A 26 22.12 13.98 5.25
C ALA A 26 21.22 12.79 5.61
N VAL A 27 20.23 13.02 6.47
CA VAL A 27 19.21 12.02 6.80
C VAL A 27 17.95 12.32 6.01
N THR A 28 17.34 11.27 5.46
CA THR A 28 16.12 11.33 4.65
C THR A 28 14.95 10.76 5.43
N LEU A 29 13.81 11.45 5.36
CA LEU A 29 12.52 10.90 5.77
C LEU A 29 11.70 10.59 4.54
N SER A 30 11.19 9.37 4.47
CA SER A 30 10.38 8.90 3.35
C SER A 30 9.00 8.52 3.85
N VAL A 31 7.96 9.10 3.25
CA VAL A 31 6.56 8.70 3.43
C VAL A 31 6.20 7.71 2.33
N GLY A 32 5.68 6.54 2.70
CA GLY A 32 5.25 5.50 1.77
C GLY A 32 3.97 5.85 1.02
N SER A 33 3.62 5.03 0.05
CA SER A 33 2.40 5.17 -0.75
C SER A 33 1.51 3.93 -0.61
N ALA A 34 0.22 4.08 -0.92
CA ALA A 34 -0.72 2.97 -0.94
C ALA A 34 -1.81 3.19 -1.99
N VAL A 35 -2.40 2.09 -2.45
CA VAL A 35 -3.57 2.06 -3.33
C VAL A 35 -4.72 1.43 -2.56
N GLY A 36 -5.96 1.83 -2.84
CA GLY A 36 -7.12 1.07 -2.39
C GLY A 36 -8.46 1.74 -2.63
N ALA A 37 -9.51 0.96 -2.37
CA ALA A 37 -10.87 1.37 -2.66
C ALA A 37 -11.49 2.39 -1.70
N PRO A 38 -12.45 3.19 -2.18
CA PRO A 38 -13.28 4.04 -1.32
C PRO A 38 -13.90 3.24 -0.19
N GLY A 39 -13.62 3.64 1.05
CA GLY A 39 -14.03 2.95 2.27
C GLY A 39 -12.97 2.02 2.88
N ALA A 40 -11.97 1.60 2.10
CA ALA A 40 -10.88 0.74 2.55
C ALA A 40 -9.92 1.47 3.49
N THR A 41 -9.21 0.71 4.32
CA THR A 41 -8.14 1.23 5.19
C THR A 41 -6.78 0.82 4.64
N VAL A 42 -5.95 1.81 4.31
CA VAL A 42 -4.60 1.64 3.77
C VAL A 42 -3.54 2.02 4.80
N GLU A 43 -2.36 1.42 4.71
CA GLU A 43 -1.22 1.69 5.58
C GLU A 43 -0.16 2.54 4.87
N ILE A 44 0.26 3.63 5.50
CA ILE A 44 1.32 4.53 5.03
C ILE A 44 2.44 4.53 6.07
N THR A 45 3.61 4.05 5.67
CA THR A 45 4.78 4.01 6.56
C THR A 45 5.59 5.28 6.46
N VAL A 46 6.10 5.78 7.59
CA VAL A 46 7.17 6.79 7.60
C VAL A 46 8.47 6.10 7.96
N VAL A 47 9.46 6.21 7.08
CA VAL A 47 10.78 5.57 7.21
C VAL A 47 11.84 6.64 7.37
N VAL A 48 12.83 6.38 8.23
CA VAL A 48 14.09 7.11 8.24
C VAL A 48 15.14 6.28 7.52
N ASP A 49 15.79 6.85 6.51
CA ASP A 49 16.84 6.20 5.73
C ASP A 49 18.23 6.57 6.24
N ASP A 50 19.05 5.54 6.45
CA ASP A 50 20.46 5.61 6.85
C ASP A 50 20.80 6.74 7.85
N PRO A 51 20.18 6.73 9.06
CA PRO A 51 20.22 7.87 9.96
C PRO A 51 21.60 8.23 10.52
N GLY A 52 22.61 7.35 10.41
CA GLY A 52 23.97 7.55 10.95
C GLY A 52 24.08 7.60 12.48
N ALA A 53 23.03 8.04 13.18
CA ALA A 53 22.65 7.84 14.57
C ALA A 53 21.51 8.82 14.94
N VAL A 54 20.24 8.42 14.82
CA VAL A 54 19.08 9.27 15.18
C VAL A 54 18.48 8.83 16.53
N ALA A 55 18.58 9.70 17.53
CA ALA A 55 18.02 9.56 18.88
C ALA A 55 16.55 10.00 19.01
N GLY A 56 16.03 10.81 18.09
CA GLY A 56 14.65 11.29 18.17
C GLY A 56 14.23 11.98 16.87
N VAL A 57 12.92 11.98 16.61
CA VAL A 57 12.35 12.60 15.41
C VAL A 57 11.07 13.34 15.77
N ALA A 58 10.81 14.48 15.14
CA ALA A 58 9.52 15.15 15.24
C ALA A 58 9.09 15.56 13.84
N PHE A 59 7.83 15.28 13.48
CA PHE A 59 7.26 15.65 12.19
C PHE A 59 5.75 15.82 12.30
N THR A 60 5.19 16.58 11.36
CA THR A 60 3.74 16.75 11.19
C THR A 60 3.35 16.11 9.88
N VAL A 61 2.37 15.20 9.88
CA VAL A 61 1.81 14.62 8.66
C VAL A 61 0.68 15.50 8.14
N THR A 62 0.73 15.82 6.84
CA THR A 62 -0.32 16.52 6.11
C THR A 62 -0.98 15.61 5.10
N TYR A 63 -2.30 15.70 5.01
CA TYR A 63 -3.12 14.90 4.09
C TYR A 63 -4.43 15.65 3.79
N ASP A 64 -5.16 15.24 2.75
CA ASP A 64 -6.47 15.81 2.45
C ASP A 64 -7.56 15.19 3.34
N THR A 65 -8.11 15.98 4.26
CA THR A 65 -9.14 15.53 5.20
C THR A 65 -10.53 15.36 4.58
N ASP A 66 -10.74 15.91 3.37
CA ASP A 66 -11.99 15.74 2.64
C ASP A 66 -12.05 14.33 2.01
N ALA A 67 -10.89 13.73 1.72
CA ALA A 67 -10.77 12.40 1.13
C ALA A 67 -10.27 11.30 2.08
N LEU A 68 -9.42 11.63 3.05
CA LEU A 68 -8.82 10.65 3.95
C LEU A 68 -9.22 10.89 5.41
N GLU A 69 -9.43 9.80 6.14
CA GLU A 69 -9.65 9.77 7.59
C GLU A 69 -8.51 9.01 8.26
N LEU A 70 -7.78 9.65 9.20
CA LEU A 70 -6.78 8.95 10.00
C LEU A 70 -7.46 8.04 11.03
N VAL A 71 -7.34 6.72 10.87
CA VAL A 71 -7.94 5.70 11.72
C VAL A 71 -7.09 5.45 12.97
N SER A 72 -5.81 5.18 12.77
CA SER A 72 -4.87 4.89 13.86
C SER A 72 -3.43 5.10 13.43
N VAL A 73 -2.54 5.15 14.42
CA VAL A 73 -1.09 5.19 14.22
C VAL A 73 -0.51 4.05 15.04
N VAL A 74 0.23 3.15 14.38
CA VAL A 74 0.87 1.99 15.00
C VAL A 74 2.36 2.24 15.13
N ASP A 75 2.87 1.92 16.32
CA ASP A 75 4.29 1.88 16.61
C ASP A 75 4.98 0.76 15.82
N ALA A 76 6.10 1.08 15.15
CA ALA A 76 6.95 0.06 14.57
C ALA A 76 7.61 -0.84 15.65
N PRO A 77 7.96 -2.10 15.36
CA PRO A 77 8.46 -3.07 16.35
C PRO A 77 9.79 -2.69 17.05
N LEU A 78 10.55 -1.74 16.51
CA LEU A 78 11.81 -1.24 17.10
C LEU A 78 11.59 -0.24 18.27
N LEU A 79 10.33 -0.03 18.66
CA LEU A 79 9.89 1.07 19.52
C LEU A 79 9.54 0.66 20.96
N ASP A 80 10.14 -0.39 21.54
CA ASP A 80 9.91 -0.86 22.93
C ASP A 80 10.08 0.22 24.05
N ARG A 81 10.49 1.44 23.69
CA ARG A 81 10.67 2.57 24.62
C ARG A 81 10.24 3.93 24.08
N TRP A 82 9.45 3.97 23.00
CA TRP A 82 8.87 5.21 22.49
C TRP A 82 7.46 5.38 23.05
N VAL A 83 7.05 6.61 23.33
CA VAL A 83 5.69 6.90 23.78
C VAL A 83 4.99 7.53 22.59
N LEU A 84 3.95 6.89 22.03
CA LEU A 84 2.90 7.61 21.32
C LEU A 84 2.00 8.23 22.38
N GLY A 85 2.10 9.53 22.60
CA GLY A 85 1.10 10.22 23.39
C GLY A 85 -0.07 10.56 22.49
N GLN A 86 -1.15 9.82 22.71
CA GLN A 86 -2.48 10.19 22.30
C GLN A 86 -2.98 11.33 23.20
N GLU A 87 -3.54 12.39 22.61
CA GLU A 87 -4.91 12.88 22.90
C GLU A 87 -5.13 14.38 22.57
N ARG A 88 -6.24 14.67 21.89
CA ARG A 88 -7.42 15.46 22.35
C ARG A 88 -8.37 15.58 21.15
N ALA A 89 -9.68 15.47 21.39
CA ALA A 89 -10.70 15.51 20.34
C ALA A 89 -10.45 16.64 19.32
N GLY A 90 -10.09 16.26 18.08
CA GLY A 90 -10.03 17.16 16.93
C GLY A 90 -8.66 17.64 16.43
N THR A 91 -7.50 17.19 16.93
CA THR A 91 -6.18 17.69 16.45
C THR A 91 -5.14 16.67 15.97
N GLY A 92 -5.34 15.36 16.18
CA GLY A 92 -4.70 14.26 15.41
C GLY A 92 -3.22 14.40 15.01
N THR A 93 -2.32 14.68 15.95
CA THR A 93 -0.87 14.79 15.68
C THR A 93 -0.12 13.67 16.41
N PRO A 94 0.50 12.72 15.70
CA PRO A 94 1.35 11.72 16.34
C PRO A 94 2.75 12.27 16.58
N PHE A 95 3.41 11.77 17.64
CA PHE A 95 4.81 12.03 17.92
C PHE A 95 5.54 10.73 18.18
N CYS A 96 6.81 10.64 17.77
CA CYS A 96 7.66 9.50 18.05
C CYS A 96 8.96 10.03 18.68
N GLY A 97 9.34 9.65 19.92
CA GLY A 97 10.71 9.91 20.45
C GLY A 97 11.39 8.68 21.07
N SER A 98 12.68 8.44 20.78
CA SER A 98 13.45 7.32 21.36
C SER A 98 13.90 7.59 22.78
N ARG A 99 13.98 6.55 23.61
CA ARG A 99 14.63 6.60 24.93
C ARG A 99 15.94 5.82 25.02
N SER A 100 16.44 5.18 23.97
CA SER A 100 17.80 4.57 24.00
C SER A 100 18.28 4.07 22.64
N ALA A 101 19.60 4.22 22.41
CA ALA A 101 20.39 3.85 21.23
C ALA A 101 19.82 4.40 19.91
N GLY A 102 20.53 5.37 19.31
CA GLY A 102 20.07 5.97 18.05
C GLY A 102 19.83 4.90 16.98
N VAL A 103 18.81 5.11 16.14
CA VAL A 103 18.56 4.27 14.96
C VAL A 103 19.82 4.30 14.09
N GLN A 104 20.33 3.14 13.69
CA GLN A 104 21.59 3.01 12.93
C GLN A 104 21.40 2.44 11.52
N ASN A 105 20.20 1.98 11.17
CA ASN A 105 19.84 1.45 9.85
C ASN A 105 18.53 2.07 9.39
N ALA A 106 18.19 1.92 8.11
CA ALA A 106 16.85 2.27 7.63
C ALA A 106 15.78 1.59 8.50
N SER A 107 14.78 2.33 8.95
CA SER A 107 13.78 1.82 9.90
C SER A 107 12.46 2.54 9.78
N THR A 108 11.37 1.78 9.87
CA THR A 108 10.01 2.33 10.00
C THR A 108 9.88 3.03 11.36
N LEU A 109 9.50 4.30 11.32
CA LEU A 109 9.27 5.13 12.50
C LEU A 109 7.83 5.07 12.98
N ALA A 110 6.88 4.96 12.05
CA ALA A 110 5.45 4.90 12.34
C ALA A 110 4.69 4.32 11.14
N VAL A 111 3.57 3.66 11.42
CA VAL A 111 2.60 3.23 10.41
C VAL A 111 1.31 3.99 10.63
N PHE A 112 0.90 4.77 9.64
CA PHE A 112 -0.35 5.53 9.64
C PHE A 112 -1.41 4.73 8.91
N ARG A 113 -2.54 4.47 9.56
CA ARG A 113 -3.69 3.84 8.91
C ARG A 113 -4.67 4.91 8.49
N PHE A 114 -4.85 5.09 7.19
CA PHE A 114 -5.83 6.00 6.62
C PHE A 114 -6.99 5.19 6.06
N ARG A 115 -8.21 5.59 6.39
CA ARG A 115 -9.39 5.15 5.65
C ARG A 115 -9.63 6.13 4.50
N ILE A 116 -9.75 5.60 3.29
CA ILE A 116 -10.22 6.37 2.14
C ILE A 116 -11.72 6.55 2.35
N LYS A 117 -12.19 7.80 2.36
CA LYS A 117 -13.62 8.06 2.56
C LYS A 117 -14.41 7.61 1.34
N THR A 118 -15.66 7.23 1.58
CA THR A 118 -16.63 7.03 0.51
C THR A 118 -17.18 8.39 0.02
N ASP A 119 -17.77 8.41 -1.18
CA ASP A 119 -18.47 9.59 -1.71
C ASP A 119 -19.57 10.15 -0.79
N ALA A 120 -20.16 9.29 0.05
CA ALA A 120 -21.17 9.69 1.02
C ALA A 120 -20.58 10.42 2.24
N GLU A 121 -19.31 10.16 2.56
CA GLU A 121 -18.57 10.71 3.70
C GLU A 121 -17.70 11.92 3.32
N SER A 122 -17.42 12.09 2.03
CA SER A 122 -16.62 13.17 1.47
C SER A 122 -17.47 14.35 0.99
N SER A 123 -16.83 15.47 0.66
CA SER A 123 -17.51 16.65 0.08
C SER A 123 -17.72 16.58 -1.43
N GLY A 124 -17.40 15.45 -2.08
CA GLY A 124 -17.44 15.25 -3.53
C GLY A 124 -16.86 13.89 -3.93
N GLN A 125 -16.95 13.54 -5.21
CA GLN A 125 -16.47 12.26 -5.71
C GLN A 125 -14.99 12.04 -5.36
N ILE A 126 -14.69 10.87 -4.79
CA ILE A 126 -13.35 10.44 -4.44
C ILE A 126 -12.73 9.76 -5.66
N THR A 127 -11.82 10.48 -6.30
CA THR A 127 -11.09 10.02 -7.48
C THR A 127 -9.62 10.45 -7.39
N GLY A 128 -8.73 9.56 -7.80
CA GLY A 128 -7.32 9.83 -8.03
C GLY A 128 -6.40 9.91 -6.81
N ASP A 129 -5.36 10.74 -6.91
CA ASP A 129 -4.19 10.73 -6.02
C ASP A 129 -4.28 11.76 -4.87
N TYR A 130 -4.18 11.28 -3.64
CA TYR A 130 -4.17 12.10 -2.42
C TYR A 130 -2.78 12.13 -1.78
N PRO A 131 -2.03 13.22 -1.91
CA PRO A 131 -0.69 13.33 -1.34
C PRO A 131 -0.71 13.29 0.19
N VAL A 132 0.21 12.50 0.75
CA VAL A 132 0.52 12.44 2.17
C VAL A 132 1.94 12.94 2.37
N GLY A 133 2.09 14.11 2.98
CA GLY A 133 3.37 14.79 3.12
C GLY A 133 3.80 14.98 4.57
N LEU A 134 5.04 15.43 4.76
CA LEU A 134 5.49 16.01 6.02
C LEU A 134 5.66 17.52 5.83
N ASP A 135 5.06 18.32 6.72
CA ASP A 135 5.10 19.78 6.60
C ASP A 135 6.11 20.42 7.57
N ALA A 136 6.78 21.45 7.06
CA ALA A 136 7.75 22.22 7.82
C ALA A 136 7.04 23.20 8.75
N SER A 137 6.81 22.74 9.97
CA SER A 137 6.13 23.52 11.01
C SER A 137 7.12 24.16 11.98
N TRP A 138 6.77 25.35 12.47
CA TRP A 138 7.57 26.09 13.45
C TRP A 138 7.17 25.67 14.86
N ILE A 139 8.15 25.28 15.67
CA ILE A 139 7.96 25.06 17.10
C ILE A 139 8.64 26.17 17.89
N ASP A 140 7.89 26.84 18.75
CA ASP A 140 8.45 27.73 19.78
C ASP A 140 9.01 26.87 20.93
N ASN A 141 10.33 26.68 20.92
CA ASN A 141 11.08 25.92 21.90
C ASN A 141 11.75 26.80 22.97
N SER A 142 11.33 28.06 23.11
CA SER A 142 11.90 29.01 24.08
C SER A 142 11.82 28.51 25.52
N ALA A 143 10.75 27.76 25.87
CA ALA A 143 10.55 27.17 27.20
C ALA A 143 11.60 26.11 27.57
N ALA A 144 12.30 25.53 26.60
CA ALA A 144 13.38 24.57 26.83
C ALA A 144 14.78 25.17 26.64
N GLY A 145 14.88 26.50 26.56
CA GLY A 145 16.16 27.21 26.50
C GLY A 145 16.74 27.39 25.11
N TYR A 146 15.98 27.10 24.05
CA TYR A 146 16.40 27.40 22.68
C TYR A 146 16.19 28.88 22.35
N LEU A 147 17.21 29.49 21.73
CA LEU A 147 17.23 30.93 21.43
C LEU A 147 16.40 31.31 20.19
N SER A 148 15.95 30.33 19.40
CA SER A 148 15.20 30.51 18.16
C SER A 148 14.15 29.42 17.98
N PRO A 149 12.99 29.72 17.36
CA PRO A 149 12.02 28.69 16.98
C PRO A 149 12.65 27.69 16.01
N THR A 150 12.30 26.41 16.16
CA THR A 150 12.88 25.32 15.38
C THR A 150 11.94 24.90 14.25
N VAL A 151 12.50 24.48 13.12
CA VAL A 151 11.75 24.08 11.92
C VAL A 151 11.65 22.55 11.88
N LEU A 152 10.45 22.01 11.76
CA LEU A 152 10.17 20.60 11.47
C LEU A 152 10.32 20.30 9.97
N PRO A 153 10.35 19.02 9.54
CA PRO A 153 10.67 17.87 10.38
C PRO A 153 12.07 17.98 10.96
N MET A 154 12.23 17.57 12.21
CA MET A 154 13.47 17.70 12.97
C MET A 154 13.93 16.33 13.42
N LEU A 155 15.21 16.03 13.20
CA LEU A 155 15.88 14.84 13.69
C LEU A 155 16.90 15.23 14.76
N TYR A 156 17.04 14.40 15.78
CA TYR A 156 18.04 14.55 16.84
C TYR A 156 19.03 13.40 16.77
N GLY A 157 20.33 13.67 16.72
CA GLY A 157 21.36 12.63 16.78
C GLY A 157 21.87 12.34 18.20
N VAL A 158 22.47 11.16 18.41
CA VAL A 158 23.32 10.84 19.60
C VAL A 158 24.66 10.27 19.14
N ASN A 159 25.74 10.49 19.89
CA ASN A 159 27.03 9.84 19.62
C ASN A 159 26.89 8.31 19.72
N PRO A 160 27.28 7.52 18.69
CA PRO A 160 27.23 6.05 18.76
C PRO A 160 28.12 5.54 19.91
N GLY A 161 27.49 5.06 20.98
CA GLY A 161 28.16 4.45 22.14
C GLY A 161 28.00 5.18 23.48
N ALA A 162 27.31 6.32 23.54
CA ALA A 162 27.01 7.01 24.80
C ALA A 162 25.61 6.65 25.35
N ASP A 163 25.49 6.50 26.67
CA ASP A 163 24.21 6.45 27.37
C ASP A 163 23.65 7.89 27.47
N PRO A 164 22.53 8.20 26.80
CA PRO A 164 21.95 9.54 26.79
C PRO A 164 21.44 10.01 28.17
N LEU A 165 21.29 9.10 29.15
CA LEU A 165 20.94 9.45 30.54
C LEU A 165 22.17 9.75 31.41
N ALA A 166 23.37 9.36 30.97
CA ALA A 166 24.62 9.56 31.70
C ALA A 166 25.38 10.82 31.28
N ASP A 167 25.15 11.33 30.05
CA ASP A 167 25.83 12.51 29.52
C ASP A 167 24.88 13.38 28.64
N PRO A 168 24.22 14.40 29.20
CA PRO A 168 23.20 15.20 28.52
C PRO A 168 23.75 16.21 27.48
N VAL A 169 25.00 16.07 27.03
CA VAL A 169 25.67 17.02 26.11
C VAL A 169 25.68 16.54 24.64
N ALA A 170 25.01 15.42 24.30
CA ALA A 170 25.21 14.73 23.02
C ALA A 170 24.07 14.83 21.97
N ALA A 171 23.13 15.78 22.07
CA ALA A 171 21.99 15.87 21.14
C ALA A 171 22.09 17.03 20.13
N PHE A 172 22.09 16.73 18.83
CA PHE A 172 22.29 17.72 17.75
C PHE A 172 21.09 17.76 16.79
N PRO A 173 20.61 18.94 16.32
CA PRO A 173 19.60 19.00 15.27
C PRO A 173 20.23 18.58 13.95
N VAL A 174 19.80 17.45 13.42
CA VAL A 174 20.01 17.09 12.02
C VAL A 174 18.87 17.75 11.24
N LEU A 175 19.22 18.73 10.40
CA LEU A 175 18.28 19.22 9.40
C LEU A 175 18.03 18.06 8.43
N ALA A 176 16.81 17.51 8.42
CA ALA A 176 16.39 16.59 7.36
C ALA A 176 16.58 17.34 6.03
N THR A 177 17.41 16.80 5.15
CA THR A 177 17.75 17.46 3.87
C THR A 177 16.76 17.04 2.79
N VAL A 178 16.07 15.91 2.95
CA VAL A 178 15.05 15.43 2.00
C VAL A 178 13.86 14.84 2.77
N VAL A 179 12.67 15.32 2.42
CA VAL A 179 11.39 14.72 2.77
C VAL A 179 10.79 14.23 1.46
N ASN A 180 10.56 12.93 1.36
CA ASN A 180 9.75 12.38 0.27
C ASN A 180 8.31 12.24 0.75
N SER A 181 7.38 12.85 0.01
CA SER A 181 5.95 12.66 0.23
C SER A 181 5.50 11.36 -0.43
N GLY A 182 4.52 10.73 0.19
CA GLY A 182 3.81 9.59 -0.36
C GLY A 182 2.49 10.01 -0.98
N VAL A 183 1.77 9.03 -1.51
CA VAL A 183 0.43 9.21 -2.09
C VAL A 183 -0.48 8.07 -1.67
N VAL A 184 -1.74 8.39 -1.42
CA VAL A 184 -2.83 7.40 -1.39
C VAL A 184 -3.59 7.54 -2.69
N SER A 185 -3.52 6.53 -3.54
CA SER A 185 -4.24 6.48 -4.82
C SER A 185 -5.55 5.71 -4.66
N VAL A 186 -6.62 6.23 -5.22
CA VAL A 186 -7.94 5.57 -5.24
C VAL A 186 -7.97 4.55 -6.37
N ASP A 187 -8.54 3.39 -6.07
CA ASP A 187 -8.75 2.23 -6.93
C ASP A 187 -10.22 1.79 -6.68
N ARG A 188 -11.15 2.18 -7.54
CA ARG A 188 -12.57 2.23 -7.15
C ARG A 188 -13.26 0.88 -7.13
N ASP A 189 -12.95 0.02 -8.07
CA ASP A 189 -13.45 -1.35 -8.17
C ASP A 189 -12.61 -2.32 -7.33
N GLY A 190 -11.39 -1.93 -6.94
CA GLY A 190 -10.60 -2.63 -5.94
C GLY A 190 -9.80 -3.80 -6.52
N ASP A 191 -9.46 -3.74 -7.81
CA ASP A 191 -8.74 -4.78 -8.54
C ASP A 191 -7.20 -4.66 -8.38
N GLY A 192 -6.74 -3.55 -7.80
CA GLY A 192 -5.32 -3.24 -7.57
C GLY A 192 -4.73 -2.20 -8.53
N LEU A 193 -5.45 -1.80 -9.58
CA LEU A 193 -5.08 -0.74 -10.51
C LEU A 193 -5.71 0.59 -10.07
N PRO A 194 -4.94 1.65 -9.80
CA PRO A 194 -5.52 2.91 -9.38
C PRO A 194 -6.22 3.64 -10.54
N ASP A 195 -7.33 4.33 -10.25
CA ASP A 195 -8.14 5.16 -11.15
C ASP A 195 -7.31 6.03 -12.11
N THR A 196 -6.20 6.58 -11.60
CA THR A 196 -5.33 7.48 -12.36
C THR A 196 -4.56 6.77 -13.46
N LEU A 197 -4.22 5.50 -13.24
CA LEU A 197 -3.52 4.64 -14.18
C LEU A 197 -4.50 4.03 -15.18
N GLU A 198 -5.65 3.56 -14.72
CA GLU A 198 -6.75 3.08 -15.59
C GLU A 198 -7.15 4.14 -16.61
N ALA A 199 -7.38 5.38 -16.14
CA ALA A 199 -7.69 6.50 -17.03
C ALA A 199 -6.55 6.85 -18.02
N ALA A 200 -5.31 6.47 -17.72
CA ALA A 200 -4.17 6.67 -18.62
C ALA A 200 -4.02 5.51 -19.63
N LEU A 201 -4.57 4.34 -19.32
CA LEU A 201 -4.60 3.13 -20.14
C LEU A 201 -5.90 3.00 -20.96
N ASP A 202 -6.83 3.95 -20.81
CA ASP A 202 -8.17 3.93 -21.42
C ASP A 202 -9.05 2.75 -20.92
N LEU A 203 -8.85 2.33 -19.66
CA LEU A 203 -9.62 1.31 -18.95
C LEU A 203 -10.84 1.90 -18.21
N ASP A 204 -11.80 1.09 -17.75
CA ASP A 204 -12.97 1.55 -16.97
C ASP A 204 -12.72 1.44 -15.46
N PRO A 205 -12.53 2.55 -14.73
CA PRO A 205 -12.24 2.56 -13.30
C PRO A 205 -13.46 2.26 -12.42
N ASN A 206 -14.42 1.48 -12.92
CA ASN A 206 -15.54 0.94 -12.18
C ASN A 206 -15.77 -0.53 -12.52
N ASP A 207 -14.90 -1.12 -13.33
CA ASP A 207 -14.99 -2.48 -13.85
C ASP A 207 -13.66 -3.15 -13.55
N THR A 208 -13.69 -4.22 -12.76
CA THR A 208 -12.45 -4.92 -12.35
C THR A 208 -11.76 -5.62 -13.51
N ASP A 209 -12.46 -5.85 -14.62
CA ASP A 209 -12.02 -6.54 -15.83
C ASP A 209 -12.63 -5.80 -17.04
N THR A 210 -11.87 -4.83 -17.56
CA THR A 210 -12.33 -3.89 -18.59
C THR A 210 -12.69 -4.60 -19.90
N ASP A 211 -11.98 -5.67 -20.24
CA ASP A 211 -12.15 -6.35 -21.53
C ASP A 211 -13.02 -7.62 -21.48
N GLY A 212 -13.33 -8.08 -20.27
CA GLY A 212 -14.29 -9.13 -19.98
C GLY A 212 -13.79 -10.51 -20.37
N ASP A 213 -12.52 -10.80 -20.10
CA ASP A 213 -11.88 -12.09 -20.36
C ASP A 213 -11.68 -12.98 -19.12
N GLY A 214 -12.01 -12.46 -17.93
CA GLY A 214 -11.96 -13.16 -16.65
C GLY A 214 -10.71 -12.90 -15.84
N MET A 215 -9.79 -12.06 -16.32
CA MET A 215 -8.61 -11.60 -15.57
C MET A 215 -8.80 -10.13 -15.14
N PRO A 216 -8.53 -9.76 -13.88
CA PRO A 216 -8.66 -8.36 -13.47
C PRO A 216 -7.56 -7.44 -14.03
N ASP A 217 -7.90 -6.19 -14.37
CA ASP A 217 -6.97 -5.25 -15.02
C ASP A 217 -5.69 -5.05 -14.21
N GLY A 218 -5.83 -4.93 -12.88
CA GLY A 218 -4.72 -4.82 -11.95
C GLY A 218 -3.79 -6.03 -11.95
N TRP A 219 -4.34 -7.24 -12.07
CA TRP A 219 -3.54 -8.46 -12.14
C TRP A 219 -2.79 -8.54 -13.47
N GLU A 220 -3.48 -8.29 -14.58
CA GLU A 220 -2.90 -8.28 -15.91
C GLU A 220 -1.78 -7.25 -16.03
N HIS A 221 -2.01 -6.03 -15.53
CA HIS A 221 -1.00 -4.96 -15.53
C HIS A 221 0.26 -5.36 -14.76
N ASP A 222 0.09 -5.95 -13.57
CA ASP A 222 1.21 -6.41 -12.73
C ASP A 222 2.00 -7.57 -13.37
N ARG A 223 1.34 -8.38 -14.22
CA ARG A 223 1.94 -9.49 -14.97
C ARG A 223 2.42 -9.12 -16.37
N GLY A 224 2.20 -7.88 -16.80
CA GLY A 224 2.63 -7.37 -18.10
C GLY A 224 1.80 -7.88 -19.29
N LEU A 225 0.56 -8.27 -19.01
CA LEU A 225 -0.49 -8.55 -20.00
C LEU A 225 -1.18 -7.24 -20.44
N ASP A 226 -2.16 -7.32 -21.34
CA ASP A 226 -2.87 -6.17 -21.91
C ASP A 226 -4.36 -6.16 -21.49
N PRO A 227 -4.73 -5.40 -20.42
CA PRO A 227 -6.10 -5.36 -19.87
C PRO A 227 -7.21 -4.84 -20.80
N ALA A 228 -6.85 -4.48 -22.03
CA ALA A 228 -7.78 -4.01 -23.05
C ALA A 228 -7.91 -5.02 -24.22
N SER A 229 -7.29 -6.20 -24.09
CA SER A 229 -7.17 -7.21 -25.13
C SER A 229 -7.65 -8.58 -24.63
N PRO A 230 -8.95 -8.91 -24.79
CA PRO A 230 -9.56 -10.12 -24.19
C PRO A 230 -9.11 -11.44 -24.84
N GLY A 231 -8.19 -11.33 -25.81
CA GLY A 231 -7.60 -12.45 -26.51
C GLY A 231 -6.31 -12.94 -25.87
N ASP A 232 -5.68 -12.15 -24.99
CA ASP A 232 -4.43 -12.54 -24.36
C ASP A 232 -4.65 -13.51 -23.18
N ALA A 233 -5.84 -13.56 -22.57
CA ALA A 233 -6.29 -14.68 -21.73
C ALA A 233 -5.98 -16.06 -22.33
N PHE A 234 -6.11 -16.22 -23.65
CA PHE A 234 -5.91 -17.50 -24.35
C PHE A 234 -4.48 -17.74 -24.83
N LEU A 235 -3.57 -16.80 -24.60
CA LEU A 235 -2.17 -16.95 -24.99
C LEU A 235 -1.40 -17.73 -23.93
N ASP A 236 -0.42 -18.49 -24.40
CA ASP A 236 0.59 -19.18 -23.61
C ASP A 236 1.86 -18.32 -23.66
N SER A 237 1.94 -17.34 -22.75
CA SER A 237 2.93 -16.26 -22.84
C SER A 237 4.36 -16.75 -22.56
N ASP A 238 4.51 -17.78 -21.74
CA ASP A 238 5.78 -18.39 -21.37
C ASP A 238 6.11 -19.68 -22.14
N GLY A 239 5.16 -20.23 -22.89
CA GLY A 239 5.34 -21.38 -23.79
C GLY A 239 5.29 -22.73 -23.08
N ASP A 240 4.62 -22.78 -21.94
CA ASP A 240 4.61 -23.89 -21.02
C ASP A 240 3.40 -24.82 -21.25
N GLY A 241 2.40 -24.35 -21.99
CA GLY A 241 1.18 -25.06 -22.37
C GLY A 241 -0.03 -24.76 -21.50
N ALA A 242 0.06 -23.83 -20.55
CA ALA A 242 -1.07 -23.18 -19.88
C ALA A 242 -1.41 -21.84 -20.58
N SER A 243 -2.67 -21.46 -20.59
CA SER A 243 -3.08 -20.11 -20.99
C SER A 243 -2.93 -19.13 -19.83
N ASN A 244 -2.78 -17.83 -20.12
CA ASN A 244 -2.71 -16.78 -19.11
C ASN A 244 -3.91 -16.84 -18.14
N LEU A 245 -5.13 -17.09 -18.65
CA LEU A 245 -6.33 -17.23 -17.82
C LEU A 245 -6.23 -18.45 -16.89
N ARG A 246 -5.73 -19.58 -17.38
CA ARG A 246 -5.51 -20.78 -16.56
C ARG A 246 -4.50 -20.52 -15.43
N GLU A 247 -3.49 -19.70 -15.70
CA GLU A 247 -2.48 -19.32 -14.73
C GLU A 247 -3.02 -18.35 -13.68
N TYR A 248 -3.85 -17.39 -14.09
CA TYR A 248 -4.60 -16.53 -13.17
C TYR A 248 -5.39 -17.37 -12.15
N LEU A 249 -6.21 -18.29 -12.64
CA LEU A 249 -7.05 -19.14 -11.78
C LEU A 249 -6.25 -20.17 -10.97
N GLY A 250 -5.14 -20.64 -11.53
CA GLY A 250 -4.20 -21.51 -10.82
C GLY A 250 -3.31 -20.78 -9.81
N GLY A 251 -3.33 -19.44 -9.80
CA GLY A 251 -2.49 -18.61 -8.96
C GLY A 251 -0.99 -18.70 -9.31
N THR A 252 -0.65 -18.96 -10.58
CA THR A 252 0.72 -19.03 -11.09
C THR A 252 1.11 -17.78 -11.88
N ASP A 253 2.36 -17.67 -12.31
CA ASP A 253 2.89 -16.53 -13.07
C ASP A 253 2.93 -16.81 -14.58
N PRO A 254 2.15 -16.09 -15.42
CA PRO A 254 2.11 -16.28 -16.87
C PRO A 254 3.40 -15.94 -17.62
N ALA A 255 4.41 -15.46 -16.90
CA ALA A 255 5.75 -15.23 -17.42
C ALA A 255 6.77 -16.30 -16.97
N ASP A 256 6.39 -17.31 -16.18
CA ASP A 256 7.30 -18.32 -15.63
C ASP A 256 6.89 -19.77 -15.95
N GLN A 257 7.54 -20.34 -16.99
CA GLN A 257 7.33 -21.71 -17.47
C GLN A 257 7.52 -22.83 -16.43
N ASP A 258 8.14 -22.53 -15.29
CA ASP A 258 8.32 -23.48 -14.18
C ASP A 258 7.12 -23.49 -13.22
N GLU A 259 6.23 -22.49 -13.26
CA GLU A 259 5.02 -22.33 -12.45
C GLU A 259 3.75 -22.71 -13.22
N LYS A 260 3.47 -24.01 -13.28
CA LYS A 260 2.27 -24.53 -13.95
C LYS A 260 1.06 -24.66 -13.02
N PRO A 261 -0.14 -24.28 -13.45
CA PRO A 261 -1.38 -24.60 -12.74
C PRO A 261 -1.58 -26.13 -12.68
N LEU A 262 -1.95 -26.66 -11.51
CA LEU A 262 -2.10 -28.10 -11.28
C LEU A 262 -3.50 -28.59 -11.67
N GLY A 263 -3.58 -29.58 -12.57
CA GLY A 263 -4.81 -30.32 -12.86
C GLY A 263 -5.67 -29.70 -13.96
N ARG A 264 -6.77 -30.37 -14.32
CA ARG A 264 -7.85 -29.83 -15.16
C ARG A 264 -8.84 -29.10 -14.27
N LEU A 265 -9.05 -27.82 -14.53
CA LEU A 265 -9.97 -26.99 -13.75
C LEU A 265 -11.42 -27.33 -14.10
N ALA A 266 -11.70 -27.75 -15.33
CA ALA A 266 -13.03 -27.99 -15.86
C ALA A 266 -13.49 -29.47 -15.84
N ASP A 267 -12.75 -30.37 -15.17
CA ASP A 267 -13.16 -31.78 -14.95
C ASP A 267 -14.20 -31.83 -13.81
N GLY A 268 -15.45 -31.52 -14.15
CA GLY A 268 -16.51 -31.34 -13.16
C GLY A 268 -17.07 -32.66 -12.63
N ASP A 269 -16.97 -33.74 -13.40
CA ASP A 269 -17.44 -35.08 -13.01
C ASP A 269 -16.35 -35.94 -12.32
N GLY A 270 -15.10 -35.51 -12.42
CA GLY A 270 -13.93 -36.10 -11.77
C GLY A 270 -13.47 -37.39 -12.43
N ASP A 271 -13.83 -37.64 -13.69
CA ASP A 271 -13.42 -38.83 -14.43
C ASP A 271 -12.01 -38.72 -15.04
N GLY A 272 -11.42 -37.53 -14.96
CA GLY A 272 -10.06 -37.24 -15.37
C GLY A 272 -9.95 -36.68 -16.78
N ASP A 273 -11.06 -36.36 -17.45
CA ASP A 273 -11.06 -35.53 -18.64
C ASP A 273 -11.99 -34.30 -18.63
N THR A 274 -11.99 -33.57 -19.75
CA THR A 274 -12.87 -32.43 -19.97
C THR A 274 -13.58 -32.75 -21.26
N ASP A 275 -14.86 -33.08 -21.19
CA ASP A 275 -15.60 -33.57 -22.32
C ASP A 275 -16.99 -32.91 -22.49
N GLY A 276 -17.87 -33.52 -23.29
CA GLY A 276 -19.20 -32.99 -23.54
C GLY A 276 -20.14 -33.09 -22.33
N GLU A 277 -19.83 -33.95 -21.35
CA GLU A 277 -20.56 -34.05 -20.09
C GLU A 277 -20.27 -32.83 -19.20
N ASP A 278 -19.03 -32.35 -19.13
CA ASP A 278 -18.67 -31.09 -18.42
C ASP A 278 -19.30 -29.87 -19.08
N LEU A 279 -19.21 -29.78 -20.41
CA LEU A 279 -19.82 -28.68 -21.17
C LEU A 279 -21.34 -28.64 -20.99
N ALA A 280 -21.99 -29.81 -20.89
CA ALA A 280 -23.43 -29.89 -20.65
C ALA A 280 -23.80 -29.32 -19.29
N TRP A 281 -22.98 -29.54 -18.26
CA TRP A 281 -23.22 -29.03 -16.91
C TRP A 281 -23.02 -27.52 -16.82
N VAL A 282 -21.96 -26.96 -17.44
CA VAL A 282 -21.79 -25.50 -17.55
C VAL A 282 -22.97 -24.88 -18.26
N SER A 283 -23.43 -25.47 -19.38
CA SER A 283 -24.60 -24.98 -20.11
C SER A 283 -25.91 -25.07 -19.31
N GLU A 284 -26.03 -25.98 -18.35
CA GLU A 284 -27.19 -26.09 -17.47
C GLU A 284 -27.19 -25.01 -16.38
N GLU A 285 -26.01 -24.58 -15.94
CA GLU A 285 -25.83 -23.61 -14.86
C GLU A 285 -25.55 -22.18 -15.36
N PHE A 286 -25.33 -21.97 -16.67
CA PHE A 286 -25.04 -20.65 -17.25
C PHE A 286 -26.07 -19.57 -16.85
N GLY A 287 -25.55 -18.46 -16.32
CA GLY A 287 -26.32 -17.34 -15.75
C GLY A 287 -26.83 -17.57 -14.33
N THR A 288 -26.38 -18.62 -13.63
CA THR A 288 -26.69 -18.83 -12.21
C THR A 288 -25.84 -17.88 -11.37
N THR A 289 -26.45 -17.18 -10.41
CA THR A 289 -25.76 -16.21 -9.53
C THR A 289 -25.93 -16.58 -8.06
N GLY A 290 -25.02 -16.10 -7.21
CA GLY A 290 -25.08 -16.27 -5.75
C GLY A 290 -24.55 -17.63 -5.29
N CYS A 291 -23.47 -18.07 -5.93
CA CYS A 291 -22.84 -19.36 -5.73
C CYS A 291 -22.18 -19.43 -4.33
N GLY A 292 -22.64 -20.39 -3.53
CA GLY A 292 -22.20 -20.60 -2.14
C GLY A 292 -21.44 -21.90 -1.93
N GLY A 293 -20.82 -22.43 -2.98
CA GLY A 293 -20.12 -23.72 -2.97
C GLY A 293 -21.03 -24.95 -2.86
N SER A 294 -22.28 -24.86 -3.33
CA SER A 294 -23.21 -26.00 -3.39
C SER A 294 -24.20 -25.81 -4.53
N PRO A 295 -24.65 -26.89 -5.21
CA PRO A 295 -25.51 -26.78 -6.39
C PRO A 295 -26.74 -25.90 -6.15
N PRO A 296 -27.14 -25.06 -7.13
CA PRO A 296 -26.49 -24.84 -8.43
C PRO A 296 -25.18 -24.03 -8.27
N CYS A 297 -24.24 -24.12 -9.22
CA CYS A 297 -22.87 -23.55 -9.24
C CYS A 297 -21.75 -24.54 -8.89
N ARG A 298 -21.71 -25.66 -9.60
CA ARG A 298 -20.55 -26.57 -9.61
C ARG A 298 -19.43 -26.06 -10.50
N PHE A 299 -19.76 -25.19 -11.46
CA PHE A 299 -18.85 -24.66 -12.48
C PHE A 299 -18.64 -23.16 -12.36
N ASP A 300 -18.62 -22.67 -11.12
CA ASP A 300 -18.03 -21.37 -10.76
C ASP A 300 -16.53 -21.65 -10.60
N LEU A 301 -15.83 -21.72 -11.74
CA LEU A 301 -14.44 -22.16 -11.89
C LEU A 301 -13.46 -21.06 -11.52
N ASP A 302 -13.85 -19.80 -11.72
CA ASP A 302 -13.06 -18.62 -11.31
C ASP A 302 -13.35 -18.17 -9.87
N GLY A 303 -14.45 -18.64 -9.27
CA GLY A 303 -14.79 -18.39 -7.88
C GLY A 303 -15.42 -17.02 -7.65
N ASP A 304 -15.91 -16.36 -8.70
CA ASP A 304 -16.50 -15.02 -8.63
C ASP A 304 -17.94 -15.02 -8.07
N GLY A 305 -18.54 -16.20 -7.93
CA GLY A 305 -19.84 -16.39 -7.33
C GLY A 305 -20.99 -16.46 -8.33
N ASP A 306 -20.71 -16.60 -9.62
CA ASP A 306 -21.69 -16.95 -10.65
C ASP A 306 -21.18 -18.05 -11.61
N VAL A 307 -21.97 -18.35 -12.65
CA VAL A 307 -21.55 -19.29 -13.70
C VAL A 307 -21.82 -18.61 -15.02
N ASP A 308 -20.78 -18.20 -15.72
CA ASP A 308 -20.91 -17.30 -16.85
C ASP A 308 -20.02 -17.64 -18.04
N ARG A 309 -19.65 -16.61 -18.81
CA ARG A 309 -18.82 -16.75 -20.00
C ARG A 309 -17.41 -17.20 -19.63
N THR A 310 -16.84 -16.74 -18.54
CA THR A 310 -15.47 -17.07 -18.11
C THR A 310 -15.36 -18.55 -17.81
N ASP A 311 -16.32 -19.11 -17.08
CA ASP A 311 -16.38 -20.56 -16.82
C ASP A 311 -16.51 -21.39 -18.10
N LEU A 312 -17.37 -20.93 -19.02
CA LEU A 312 -17.53 -21.58 -20.30
C LEU A 312 -16.25 -21.54 -21.14
N LEU A 313 -15.49 -20.45 -21.09
CA LEU A 313 -14.24 -20.30 -21.82
C LEU A 313 -13.18 -21.29 -21.33
N LEU A 314 -13.05 -21.47 -20.01
CA LEU A 314 -12.15 -22.47 -19.42
C LEU A 314 -12.48 -23.89 -19.86
N VAL A 315 -13.78 -24.23 -19.86
CA VAL A 315 -14.22 -25.56 -20.29
C VAL A 315 -13.92 -25.76 -21.77
N LEU A 316 -14.14 -24.75 -22.61
CA LEU A 316 -13.85 -24.83 -24.04
C LEU A 316 -12.35 -24.96 -24.33
N GLU A 317 -11.50 -24.27 -23.57
CA GLU A 317 -10.04 -24.38 -23.64
C GLU A 317 -9.58 -25.81 -23.34
N GLU A 318 -10.03 -26.39 -22.23
CA GLU A 318 -9.66 -27.74 -21.81
C GLU A 318 -10.30 -28.85 -22.65
N TYR A 319 -11.50 -28.61 -23.18
CA TYR A 319 -12.21 -29.51 -24.10
C TYR A 319 -11.46 -29.66 -25.44
N GLY A 320 -10.54 -28.75 -25.77
CA GLY A 320 -9.71 -28.83 -26.97
C GLY A 320 -10.43 -28.39 -28.24
N VAL A 321 -11.38 -27.45 -28.11
CA VAL A 321 -11.97 -26.78 -29.28
C VAL A 321 -11.22 -25.45 -29.49
N PRO A 322 -10.43 -25.33 -30.57
CA PRO A 322 -9.69 -24.10 -30.89
C PRO A 322 -10.60 -22.96 -31.36
#